data_AF-A0A6G0WYL8-F1
#
_entry.id   AF-A0A6G0WYL8-F1
#
_cell.length_a   1.000
_cell.length_b   1.000
_cell.length_c   1.000
_cell.angle_alpha   90.00
_cell.angle_beta   90.00
_cell.angle_gamma   90.00
#
_symmetry.space_group_name_H-M   'P 1'
#
loop_
_entity.id
_entity.type
_entity.pdbx_description
1 polymer ?
#
loop_
_entity_poly.entity_id
_entity_poly.type
_entity_poly.pdbx_seq_one_letter_code
_entity_poly.pdbx_strand_id
1 'polypeptide(L)'
;MKLATITLALYAVAHYVVAARLCNSLTPYSYTSAQQQYPELANAIELLKANPVASWYTDRGTNPVADVLARCTSAVPVIVIYGLPNNDCGEGGFSNGGDNKNTDMYRAWIQNLVNQVGQREVIYILEADAVGNLRIAMGLLSSNANAHIYVDVASWANQGGAISILNDLKSYGRLAGTSNYRTTGEMESLCQSYSSAAGGLQCVIDTSRNYNGSPSGEWCNARTGGIGSPPTDQPGNSLVDYHLWIKVPGESDGECTGQSSDAMLGQSAGSFCYDGFKTLWNQGYYVKKLGYPQIGQPWPNPTSAPTTQTPTPPTSSPTTRPPATPSTTSPPITPPLTTLPTSSPTVVPTTSPSSGGTAQPYAQCGGNNYNGPKNCPVGYVCSYNSEWYSQCLPGGSVVDTWGQCGGNGYTGPTTCKPTDHCQYMNDVFSQCVPN
;
A
#
# COMPACT_ATOMS: atom_id res chain seq x y z
N MET A 1 -20.01 49.47 -44.24
CA MET A 1 -19.05 48.34 -44.33
C MET A 1 -18.10 48.41 -43.15
N LYS A 2 -18.22 47.51 -42.18
CA LYS A 2 -17.11 47.17 -41.28
C LYS A 2 -17.15 45.66 -41.06
N LEU A 3 -16.09 45.01 -41.53
CA LEU A 3 -15.77 43.60 -41.29
C LEU A 3 -15.78 43.33 -39.78
N ALA A 4 -16.53 42.33 -39.35
CA ALA A 4 -16.44 41.76 -38.02
C ALA A 4 -15.35 40.68 -38.04
N THR A 5 -14.17 41.02 -37.50
CA THR A 5 -13.10 40.06 -37.22
C THR A 5 -13.51 39.25 -35.99
N ILE A 6 -13.71 37.95 -36.18
CA ILE A 6 -14.06 36.99 -35.12
C ILE A 6 -12.80 36.73 -34.31
N THR A 7 -12.73 37.28 -33.09
CA THR A 7 -11.65 36.96 -32.15
C THR A 7 -12.05 35.72 -31.35
N LEU A 8 -11.36 34.62 -31.61
CA LEU A 8 -11.48 33.34 -30.92
C LEU A 8 -11.03 33.53 -29.45
N ALA A 9 -11.97 33.50 -28.50
CA ALA A 9 -11.65 33.53 -27.09
C ALA A 9 -11.11 32.15 -26.67
N LEU A 10 -9.80 32.06 -26.41
CA LEU A 10 -9.23 30.93 -25.68
C LEU A 10 -9.79 30.95 -24.25
N TYR A 11 -10.69 30.02 -23.97
CA TYR A 11 -11.06 29.66 -22.60
C TYR A 11 -9.83 29.01 -21.94
N ALA A 12 -9.26 29.68 -20.93
CA ALA A 12 -8.34 29.03 -20.02
C ALA A 12 -9.15 28.02 -19.19
N VAL A 13 -9.06 26.75 -19.57
CA VAL A 13 -9.53 25.63 -18.77
C VAL A 13 -8.65 25.60 -17.52
N ALA A 14 -9.22 25.96 -16.37
CA ALA A 14 -8.66 25.55 -15.09
C ALA A 14 -8.56 24.03 -15.15
N HIS A 15 -7.33 23.50 -15.11
CA HIS A 15 -7.10 22.07 -15.02
C HIS A 15 -7.61 21.61 -13.65
N TYR A 16 -8.89 21.28 -13.58
CA TYR A 16 -9.34 20.27 -12.63
C TYR A 16 -8.59 19.01 -13.03
N VAL A 17 -7.51 18.69 -12.31
CA VAL A 17 -6.96 17.35 -12.34
C VAL A 17 -8.11 16.48 -11.84
N VAL A 18 -8.78 15.78 -12.76
CA VAL A 18 -9.69 14.70 -12.39
C VAL A 18 -8.84 13.78 -11.53
N ALA A 19 -9.17 13.67 -10.23
CA ALA A 19 -8.50 12.74 -9.33
C ALA A 19 -8.40 11.40 -10.05
N ALA A 20 -7.18 10.88 -10.18
CA ALA A 20 -6.98 9.59 -10.82
C ALA A 20 -7.80 8.57 -10.05
N ARG A 21 -8.70 7.86 -10.75
CA ARG A 21 -9.50 6.81 -10.12
C ARG A 21 -8.57 5.73 -9.55
N LEU A 22 -9.00 5.09 -8.47
CA LEU A 22 -8.35 3.90 -7.92
C LEU A 22 -8.14 2.85 -9.02
N CYS A 23 -6.97 2.21 -9.04
CA CYS A 23 -6.64 1.22 -10.06
C CYS A 23 -7.40 -0.09 -9.86
N ASN A 24 -8.07 -0.57 -10.91
CA ASN A 24 -8.78 -1.85 -10.96
C ASN A 24 -8.19 -2.83 -11.99
N SER A 25 -6.99 -2.56 -12.51
CA SER A 25 -6.41 -3.28 -13.65
C SER A 25 -5.79 -4.64 -13.29
N LEU A 26 -5.76 -5.00 -12.01
CA LEU A 26 -5.34 -6.30 -11.52
C LEU A 26 -6.53 -7.06 -10.95
N THR A 27 -6.87 -8.14 -11.62
CA THR A 27 -7.79 -9.14 -11.08
C THR A 27 -7.03 -10.01 -10.08
N PRO A 28 -7.54 -10.20 -8.85
CA PRO A 28 -7.00 -11.19 -7.92
C PRO A 28 -6.87 -12.56 -8.58
N TYR A 29 -5.74 -13.24 -8.40
CA TYR A 29 -5.51 -14.56 -9.00
C TYR A 29 -6.59 -15.57 -8.59
N SER A 30 -7.00 -15.52 -7.32
CA SER A 30 -8.08 -16.32 -6.74
C SER A 30 -9.40 -16.23 -7.51
N TYR A 31 -9.74 -15.06 -8.07
CA TYR A 31 -10.92 -14.88 -8.91
C TYR A 31 -10.78 -15.59 -10.26
N THR A 32 -9.60 -15.52 -10.87
CA THR A 32 -9.33 -16.17 -12.15
C THR A 32 -9.45 -17.69 -12.02
N SER A 33 -8.85 -18.27 -10.97
CA SER A 33 -9.00 -19.70 -10.66
C SER A 33 -10.45 -20.07 -10.33
N ALA A 34 -11.16 -19.22 -9.58
CA ALA A 34 -12.54 -19.48 -9.19
C ALA A 34 -13.51 -19.48 -10.37
N GLN A 35 -13.38 -18.57 -11.33
CA GLN A 35 -14.23 -18.57 -12.54
C GLN A 35 -14.05 -19.83 -13.38
N GLN A 36 -12.85 -20.42 -13.40
CA GLN A 36 -12.59 -21.66 -14.11
C GLN A 36 -13.17 -22.88 -13.37
N GLN A 37 -13.07 -22.88 -12.04
CA GLN A 37 -13.51 -23.99 -11.20
C GLN A 37 -15.03 -23.99 -10.93
N TYR A 38 -15.64 -22.81 -10.84
CA TYR A 38 -17.04 -22.60 -10.45
C TYR A 38 -17.75 -21.66 -11.44
N PRO A 39 -18.19 -22.16 -12.62
CA PRO A 39 -18.82 -21.34 -13.65
C PRO A 39 -20.07 -20.58 -13.19
N GLU A 40 -20.79 -21.09 -12.18
CA GLU A 40 -21.97 -20.43 -11.61
C GLU A 40 -21.63 -19.13 -10.86
N LEU A 41 -20.36 -18.93 -10.49
CA LEU A 41 -19.88 -17.70 -9.86
C LEU A 41 -19.45 -16.65 -10.89
N ALA A 42 -19.37 -17.00 -12.17
CA ALA A 42 -18.71 -16.17 -13.19
C ALA A 42 -19.28 -14.75 -13.28
N ASN A 43 -20.60 -14.61 -13.28
CA ASN A 43 -21.25 -13.29 -13.35
C ASN A 43 -20.98 -12.42 -12.11
N ALA A 44 -21.04 -13.02 -10.91
CA ALA A 44 -20.74 -12.32 -9.66
C ALA A 44 -19.27 -11.88 -9.64
N ILE A 45 -18.34 -12.77 -9.97
CA ILE A 45 -16.91 -12.46 -10.01
C ILE A 45 -16.61 -11.39 -11.07
N GLU A 46 -17.29 -11.40 -12.23
CA GLU A 46 -17.10 -10.39 -13.26
C GLU A 46 -17.52 -8.99 -12.80
N LEU A 47 -18.61 -8.89 -12.03
CA LEU A 47 -19.01 -7.64 -11.39
C LEU A 47 -17.97 -7.16 -10.37
N LEU A 48 -17.38 -8.07 -9.59
CA LEU A 48 -16.35 -7.69 -8.62
C LEU A 48 -15.05 -7.25 -9.29
N LYS A 49 -14.65 -7.88 -10.41
CA LYS A 49 -13.46 -7.53 -11.21
C LYS A 49 -13.49 -6.12 -11.78
N ALA A 50 -14.67 -5.51 -11.89
CA ALA A 50 -14.78 -4.11 -12.30
C ALA A 50 -14.32 -3.13 -11.21
N ASN A 51 -14.12 -3.59 -9.97
CA ASN A 51 -13.77 -2.75 -8.82
C ASN A 51 -12.29 -2.84 -8.47
N PRO A 52 -11.69 -1.75 -7.95
CA PRO A 52 -10.36 -1.77 -7.37
C PRO A 52 -10.24 -2.78 -6.22
N VAL A 53 -9.16 -3.55 -6.20
CA VAL A 53 -8.82 -4.41 -5.05
C VAL A 53 -7.34 -4.17 -4.75
N ALA A 54 -7.02 -4.03 -3.46
CA ALA A 54 -5.64 -3.80 -3.06
C ALA A 54 -4.74 -4.98 -3.46
N SER A 55 -3.53 -4.67 -3.89
CA SER A 55 -2.51 -5.67 -4.23
C SER A 55 -1.62 -5.92 -3.02
N TRP A 56 -1.49 -7.17 -2.61
CA TRP A 56 -0.72 -7.54 -1.43
C TRP A 56 0.75 -7.74 -1.81
N TYR A 57 1.59 -6.83 -1.36
CA TYR A 57 3.04 -6.97 -1.39
C TYR A 57 3.46 -7.73 -0.14
N THR A 58 3.79 -9.00 -0.32
CA THR A 58 4.15 -9.90 0.78
C THR A 58 5.59 -10.35 0.67
N ASP A 59 6.18 -10.75 1.79
CA ASP A 59 7.50 -11.38 1.83
C ASP A 59 7.42 -12.90 1.59
N ARG A 60 6.32 -13.36 0.98
CA ARG A 60 6.07 -14.76 0.62
C ARG A 60 5.57 -14.85 -0.81
N GLY A 61 6.23 -15.64 -1.62
CA GLY A 61 5.79 -15.91 -2.98
C GLY A 61 6.10 -14.77 -3.95
N THR A 62 5.20 -14.52 -4.89
CA THR A 62 5.45 -13.62 -6.03
C THR A 62 5.17 -12.16 -5.69
N ASN A 63 6.11 -11.27 -6.06
CA ASN A 63 5.94 -9.83 -5.94
C ASN A 63 5.06 -9.26 -7.08
N PRO A 64 3.84 -8.74 -6.83
CA PRO A 64 2.97 -8.24 -7.88
C PRO A 64 3.29 -6.79 -8.31
N VAL A 65 4.18 -6.08 -7.60
CA VAL A 65 4.34 -4.61 -7.72
C VAL A 65 4.72 -4.18 -9.13
N ALA A 66 5.64 -4.88 -9.80
CA ALA A 66 6.01 -4.55 -11.17
C ALA A 66 4.81 -4.61 -12.13
N ASP A 67 3.97 -5.65 -12.00
CA ASP A 67 2.76 -5.81 -12.80
C ASP A 67 1.69 -4.75 -12.46
N VAL A 68 1.54 -4.42 -11.17
CA VAL A 68 0.68 -3.32 -10.71
C VAL A 68 1.08 -2.03 -11.41
N LEU A 69 2.36 -1.66 -11.33
CA LEU A 69 2.84 -0.39 -11.86
C LEU A 69 2.80 -0.33 -13.39
N ALA A 70 2.99 -1.45 -14.06
CA ALA A 70 2.87 -1.56 -15.51
C ALA A 70 1.42 -1.39 -15.99
N ARG A 71 0.44 -1.88 -15.24
CA ARG A 71 -0.99 -1.83 -15.61
C ARG A 71 -1.70 -0.56 -15.12
N CYS A 72 -1.31 -0.03 -13.97
CA CYS A 72 -1.90 1.17 -13.35
C CYS A 72 -1.20 2.46 -13.81
N THR A 73 -1.10 2.72 -15.12
CA THR A 73 -0.25 3.80 -15.66
C THR A 73 -0.68 5.21 -15.25
N SER A 74 -2.00 5.47 -15.15
CA SER A 74 -2.57 6.76 -14.77
C SER A 74 -3.58 6.68 -13.63
N ALA A 75 -3.76 5.49 -13.04
CA ALA A 75 -4.68 5.22 -11.93
C ALA A 75 -3.88 4.98 -10.65
N VAL A 76 -4.44 5.31 -9.49
CA VAL A 76 -3.73 5.18 -8.20
C VAL A 76 -3.77 3.72 -7.73
N PRO A 77 -2.63 3.01 -7.66
CA PRO A 77 -2.60 1.67 -7.10
C PRO A 77 -2.73 1.70 -5.57
N VAL A 78 -3.39 0.68 -5.02
CA VAL A 78 -3.47 0.42 -3.59
C VAL A 78 -2.62 -0.81 -3.28
N ILE A 79 -1.60 -0.65 -2.44
CA ILE A 79 -0.64 -1.71 -2.09
C ILE A 79 -0.72 -1.96 -0.59
N VAL A 80 -1.03 -3.21 -0.21
CA VAL A 80 -0.94 -3.68 1.17
C VAL A 80 0.48 -4.19 1.41
N ILE A 81 1.12 -3.73 2.47
CA ILE A 81 2.48 -4.12 2.84
C ILE A 81 2.37 -5.14 3.98
N TYR A 82 2.53 -6.43 3.64
CA TYR A 82 2.40 -7.55 4.58
C TYR A 82 3.63 -8.47 4.56
N GLY A 83 4.67 -8.11 5.31
CA GLY A 83 5.92 -8.88 5.35
C GLY A 83 6.75 -8.62 6.59
N LEU A 84 6.10 -8.25 7.68
CA LEU A 84 6.76 -7.94 8.95
C LEU A 84 7.40 -9.23 9.53
N PRO A 85 8.67 -9.17 10.00
CA PRO A 85 9.34 -10.31 10.60
C PRO A 85 8.74 -10.67 11.96
N ASN A 86 8.59 -11.96 12.27
CA ASN A 86 8.01 -12.48 13.52
C ASN A 86 6.59 -11.96 13.79
N ASN A 87 5.75 -12.00 12.76
CA ASN A 87 4.54 -11.20 12.62
C ASN A 87 3.39 -11.49 13.62
N ASP A 88 3.56 -12.42 14.55
CA ASP A 88 2.46 -12.94 15.38
C ASP A 88 2.62 -12.66 16.88
N CYS A 89 3.51 -11.77 17.32
CA CYS A 89 3.74 -11.47 18.76
C CYS A 89 3.86 -12.72 19.66
N GLY A 90 4.28 -13.87 19.11
CA GLY A 90 4.40 -15.15 19.81
C GLY A 90 3.14 -16.02 19.94
N GLU A 91 1.96 -15.64 19.41
CA GLU A 91 0.70 -16.37 19.65
C GLU A 91 0.14 -17.19 18.47
N GLY A 92 0.66 -17.03 17.25
CA GLY A 92 0.04 -17.62 16.06
C GLY A 92 0.86 -18.67 15.31
N GLY A 93 2.08 -18.37 14.91
CA GLY A 93 2.90 -19.28 14.09
C GLY A 93 2.39 -19.48 12.65
N PHE A 94 1.16 -19.05 12.34
CA PHE A 94 0.54 -19.13 11.02
C PHE A 94 1.20 -18.16 10.01
N SER A 95 1.94 -17.16 10.51
CA SER A 95 2.64 -16.16 9.69
C SER A 95 4.17 -16.09 9.87
N ASN A 96 4.80 -17.15 10.37
CA ASN A 96 6.27 -17.22 10.50
C ASN A 96 7.02 -17.74 9.25
N GLY A 97 6.30 -17.93 8.14
CA GLY A 97 6.85 -18.44 6.87
C GLY A 97 7.48 -17.39 5.94
N GLY A 98 7.51 -16.12 6.34
CA GLY A 98 7.99 -14.99 5.52
C GLY A 98 9.49 -14.96 5.31
N ASP A 99 9.97 -14.45 4.18
CA ASP A 99 11.40 -14.32 3.89
C ASP A 99 12.08 -13.29 4.79
N ASN A 100 11.37 -12.28 5.30
CA ASN A 100 11.94 -11.31 6.22
C ASN A 100 12.12 -11.93 7.61
N LYS A 101 13.38 -12.19 8.00
CA LYS A 101 13.69 -12.79 9.31
C LYS A 101 14.12 -11.78 10.38
N ASN A 102 14.43 -10.55 9.97
CA ASN A 102 14.87 -9.49 10.87
C ASN A 102 14.57 -8.11 10.27
N THR A 103 14.85 -7.07 11.07
CA THR A 103 14.59 -5.68 10.71
C THR A 103 15.39 -5.19 9.50
N ASP A 104 16.62 -5.66 9.29
CA ASP A 104 17.44 -5.25 8.14
C ASP A 104 16.90 -5.83 6.82
N MET A 105 16.46 -7.09 6.85
CA MET A 105 15.78 -7.72 5.71
C MET A 105 14.48 -6.99 5.37
N TYR A 106 13.66 -6.68 6.39
CA TYR A 106 12.44 -5.90 6.21
C TYR A 106 12.73 -4.52 5.62
N ARG A 107 13.74 -3.81 6.13
CA ARG A 107 14.17 -2.50 5.62
C ARG A 107 14.55 -2.57 4.14
N ALA A 108 15.38 -3.56 3.76
CA ALA A 108 15.79 -3.76 2.37
C ALA A 108 14.59 -4.11 1.46
N TRP A 109 13.66 -4.93 1.96
CA TRP A 109 12.45 -5.32 1.25
C TRP A 109 11.49 -4.15 1.01
N ILE A 110 11.31 -3.26 1.99
CA ILE A 110 10.57 -2.00 1.81
C ILE A 110 11.31 -1.03 0.88
N GLN A 111 12.63 -0.93 0.99
CA GLN A 111 13.41 -0.08 0.09
C GLN A 111 13.27 -0.53 -1.38
N ASN A 112 13.15 -1.84 -1.64
CA ASN A 112 12.89 -2.36 -2.96
C ASN A 112 11.53 -1.86 -3.50
N LEU A 113 10.47 -1.92 -2.69
CA LEU A 113 9.16 -1.36 -3.04
C LEU A 113 9.27 0.15 -3.36
N VAL A 114 9.93 0.93 -2.52
CA VAL A 114 10.15 2.37 -2.74
C VAL A 114 10.87 2.63 -4.06
N ASN A 115 11.91 1.86 -4.37
CA ASN A 115 12.66 1.99 -5.62
C ASN A 115 11.80 1.67 -6.85
N GLN A 116 10.94 0.65 -6.78
CA GLN A 116 10.04 0.28 -7.88
C GLN A 116 8.97 1.35 -8.12
N VAL A 117 8.35 1.86 -7.05
CA VAL A 117 7.25 2.83 -7.15
C VAL A 117 7.76 4.24 -7.50
N GLY A 118 8.94 4.60 -7.01
CA GLY A 118 9.53 5.92 -7.23
C GLY A 118 8.65 7.04 -6.67
N GLN A 119 8.41 8.07 -7.47
CA GLN A 119 7.59 9.24 -7.10
C GLN A 119 6.13 9.13 -7.60
N ARG A 120 5.66 7.94 -7.96
CA ARG A 120 4.28 7.75 -8.44
C ARG A 120 3.28 7.97 -7.29
N GLU A 121 2.13 8.56 -7.57
CA GLU A 121 1.01 8.55 -6.63
C GLU A 121 0.56 7.11 -6.33
N VAL A 122 0.44 6.78 -5.05
CA VAL A 122 0.17 5.42 -4.55
C VAL A 122 -0.50 5.48 -3.19
N ILE A 123 -1.37 4.52 -2.89
CA ILE A 123 -1.92 4.32 -1.55
C ILE A 123 -1.24 3.09 -0.95
N TYR A 124 -0.57 3.26 0.19
CA TYR A 124 -0.01 2.17 0.98
C TYR A 124 -0.88 1.89 2.20
N ILE A 125 -1.19 0.62 2.42
CA ILE A 125 -1.78 0.12 3.67
C ILE A 125 -0.69 -0.68 4.39
N LEU A 126 -0.28 -0.23 5.56
CA LEU A 126 0.82 -0.82 6.31
C LEU A 126 0.28 -1.63 7.49
N GLU A 127 0.63 -2.91 7.53
CA GLU A 127 0.24 -3.79 8.64
C GLU A 127 0.91 -3.40 9.95
N ALA A 128 0.16 -3.50 11.05
CA ALA A 128 0.50 -2.89 12.33
C ALA A 128 0.65 -3.88 13.47
N ASP A 129 1.51 -4.88 13.27
CA ASP A 129 1.79 -5.85 14.32
C ASP A 129 3.14 -5.59 15.02
N ALA A 130 3.98 -4.68 14.49
CA ALA A 130 5.29 -4.35 15.08
C ALA A 130 5.70 -2.87 14.96
N VAL A 131 5.55 -2.10 16.05
CA VAL A 131 5.80 -0.64 16.12
C VAL A 131 7.20 -0.22 15.65
N GLY A 132 8.24 -0.99 15.98
CA GLY A 132 9.62 -0.69 15.56
C GLY A 132 9.80 -0.77 14.03
N ASN A 133 9.20 -1.77 13.40
CA ASN A 133 9.24 -1.95 11.96
C ASN A 133 8.31 -0.96 11.23
N LEU A 134 7.21 -0.54 11.86
CA LEU A 134 6.35 0.54 11.35
C LEU A 134 7.15 1.83 11.13
N ARG A 135 7.95 2.27 12.11
CA ARG A 135 8.77 3.51 11.98
C ARG A 135 9.72 3.45 10.78
N ILE A 136 10.33 2.29 10.53
CA ILE A 136 11.23 2.08 9.40
C ILE A 136 10.47 2.18 8.07
N ALA A 137 9.35 1.47 7.96
CA ALA A 137 8.54 1.51 6.75
C ALA A 137 8.04 2.93 6.48
N MET A 138 7.50 3.62 7.49
CA MET A 138 7.03 4.99 7.35
C MET A 138 8.13 5.93 6.86
N GLY A 139 9.33 5.90 7.45
CA GLY A 139 10.43 6.77 7.05
C GLY A 139 10.93 6.53 5.61
N LEU A 140 10.85 5.28 5.12
CA LEU A 140 11.20 4.95 3.74
C LEU A 140 10.10 5.34 2.75
N LEU A 141 8.85 4.97 3.05
CA LEU A 141 7.70 5.22 2.18
C LEU A 141 7.42 6.72 2.03
N SER A 142 7.62 7.50 3.09
CA SER A 142 7.42 8.96 3.07
C SER A 142 8.43 9.72 2.20
N SER A 143 9.46 9.05 1.66
CA SER A 143 10.36 9.65 0.66
C SER A 143 9.67 9.93 -0.68
N ASN A 144 8.53 9.31 -0.93
CA ASN A 144 7.63 9.64 -2.02
C ASN A 144 6.57 10.64 -1.54
N ALA A 145 6.71 11.91 -1.95
CA ALA A 145 5.78 12.97 -1.54
C ALA A 145 4.36 12.81 -2.10
N ASN A 146 4.17 11.92 -3.09
CA ASN A 146 2.88 11.62 -3.68
C ASN A 146 2.22 10.36 -3.07
N ALA A 147 2.86 9.71 -2.08
CA ALA A 147 2.30 8.54 -1.42
C ALA A 147 1.29 8.94 -0.33
N HIS A 148 0.14 8.26 -0.32
CA HIS A 148 -0.81 8.27 0.79
C HIS A 148 -0.57 7.00 1.62
N ILE A 149 -0.12 7.15 2.87
CA ILE A 149 0.31 6.00 3.69
C ILE A 149 -0.61 5.88 4.88
N TYR A 150 -1.34 4.76 5.00
CA TYR A 150 -2.21 4.47 6.13
C TYR A 150 -1.67 3.30 6.94
N VAL A 151 -1.57 3.45 8.25
CA VAL A 151 -1.21 2.39 9.20
C VAL A 151 -2.49 1.68 9.62
N ASP A 152 -2.58 0.37 9.44
CA ASP A 152 -3.71 -0.40 9.95
C ASP A 152 -3.76 -0.28 11.48
N VAL A 153 -4.93 -0.10 12.06
CA VAL A 153 -5.12 -0.11 13.51
C VAL A 153 -6.29 -1.04 13.77
N ALA A 154 -6.00 -2.34 13.70
CA ALA A 154 -6.95 -3.44 13.88
C ALA A 154 -8.13 -3.05 14.77
N SER A 155 -9.36 -3.31 14.31
CA SER A 155 -10.56 -2.75 14.97
C SER A 155 -10.77 -3.22 16.43
N TRP A 156 -10.05 -4.26 16.85
CA TRP A 156 -10.02 -4.80 18.21
C TRP A 156 -8.78 -4.40 19.03
N ALA A 157 -7.89 -3.58 18.46
CA ALA A 157 -6.70 -3.12 19.16
C ALA A 157 -7.05 -2.33 20.43
N ASN A 158 -6.14 -2.36 21.40
CA ASN A 158 -6.21 -1.44 22.53
C ASN A 158 -6.14 -0.01 21.99
N GLN A 159 -7.23 0.75 22.11
CA GLN A 159 -7.32 2.08 21.50
C GLN A 159 -6.24 3.03 22.02
N GLY A 160 -5.89 2.98 23.31
CA GLY A 160 -4.82 3.81 23.87
C GLY A 160 -3.45 3.50 23.25
N GLY A 161 -3.12 2.22 23.09
CA GLY A 161 -1.91 1.77 22.41
C GLY A 161 -1.88 2.20 20.93
N ALA A 162 -2.98 1.98 20.20
CA ALA A 162 -3.11 2.42 18.81
C ALA A 162 -2.95 3.94 18.67
N ILE A 163 -3.61 4.73 19.53
CA ILE A 163 -3.49 6.20 19.56
C ILE A 163 -2.05 6.63 19.84
N SER A 164 -1.33 5.94 20.73
CA SER A 164 0.08 6.23 21.00
C SER A 164 0.93 6.03 19.74
N ILE A 165 0.74 4.91 19.04
CA ILE A 165 1.46 4.59 17.80
C ILE A 165 1.12 5.63 16.71
N LEU A 166 -0.16 5.97 16.55
CA LEU A 166 -0.59 6.99 15.58
C LEU A 166 0.03 8.37 15.91
N ASN A 167 0.07 8.75 17.18
CA ASN A 167 0.70 10.01 17.62
C ASN A 167 2.22 10.04 17.37
N ASP A 168 2.88 8.89 17.47
CA ASP A 168 4.30 8.75 17.17
C ASP A 168 4.60 8.83 15.67
N LEU A 169 3.68 8.37 14.84
CA LEU A 169 3.88 8.22 13.39
C LEU A 169 3.26 9.36 12.57
N LYS A 170 2.35 10.17 13.13
CA LYS A 170 1.62 11.21 12.39
C LYS A 170 2.48 12.24 11.67
N SER A 171 3.74 12.42 12.09
CA SER A 171 4.70 13.28 11.39
C SER A 171 5.06 12.78 10.00
N TYR A 172 4.84 11.49 9.70
CA TYR A 172 5.15 10.86 8.42
C TYR A 172 3.97 10.86 7.43
N GLY A 173 2.75 11.22 7.83
CA GLY A 173 1.60 11.21 6.92
C GLY A 173 0.22 11.02 7.57
N ARG A 174 -0.77 10.63 6.75
CA ARG A 174 -2.20 10.49 7.11
C ARG A 174 -2.51 9.09 7.67
N LEU A 175 -2.80 8.93 8.96
CA LEU A 175 -2.83 7.59 9.56
C LEU A 175 -4.15 7.24 10.26
N ALA A 176 -4.89 6.29 9.65
CA ALA A 176 -5.58 5.17 10.30
C ALA A 176 -6.32 4.33 9.22
N GLY A 177 -5.80 3.14 8.90
CA GLY A 177 -6.54 2.13 8.13
C GLY A 177 -7.20 1.15 9.10
N THR A 178 -8.34 0.59 8.76
CA THR A 178 -8.95 -0.44 9.62
C THR A 178 -9.62 -1.51 8.78
N SER A 179 -9.23 -2.76 9.01
CA SER A 179 -9.67 -3.91 8.21
C SER A 179 -10.36 -4.96 9.09
N ASN A 180 -11.69 -5.13 8.96
CA ASN A 180 -12.43 -6.28 9.50
C ASN A 180 -13.88 -6.32 8.96
N TYR A 181 -14.76 -7.08 9.61
CA TYR A 181 -16.18 -7.22 9.30
C TYR A 181 -17.06 -6.14 9.92
N ARG A 182 -16.55 -5.30 10.83
CA ARG A 182 -17.33 -4.21 11.46
C ARG A 182 -17.96 -3.29 10.43
N THR A 183 -19.21 -2.91 10.65
CA THR A 183 -20.00 -2.14 9.69
C THR A 183 -19.37 -0.77 9.41
N THR A 184 -19.61 -0.20 8.23
CA THR A 184 -19.04 1.10 7.86
C THR A 184 -19.32 2.19 8.90
N GLY A 185 -20.52 2.25 9.47
CA GLY A 185 -20.85 3.24 10.52
C GLY A 185 -20.06 3.06 11.82
N GLU A 186 -19.79 1.81 12.22
CA GLU A 186 -18.91 1.53 13.37
C GLU A 186 -17.46 1.95 13.06
N MET A 187 -16.99 1.72 11.84
CA MET A 187 -15.65 2.10 11.40
C MET A 187 -15.48 3.61 11.27
N GLU A 188 -16.49 4.33 10.79
CA GLU A 188 -16.51 5.79 10.79
C GLU A 188 -16.47 6.35 12.22
N SER A 189 -17.19 5.74 13.16
CA SER A 189 -17.17 6.13 14.58
C SER A 189 -15.80 5.88 15.22
N LEU A 190 -15.16 4.75 14.88
CA LEU A 190 -13.81 4.43 15.32
C LEU A 190 -12.77 5.39 14.71
N CYS A 191 -12.91 5.68 13.41
CA CYS A 191 -12.10 6.69 12.72
C CYS A 191 -12.22 8.06 13.41
N GLN A 192 -13.42 8.51 13.75
CA GLN A 192 -13.63 9.76 14.46
C GLN A 192 -12.90 9.78 15.81
N SER A 193 -12.92 8.67 16.54
CA SER A 193 -12.24 8.55 17.84
C SER A 193 -10.72 8.62 17.69
N TYR A 194 -10.14 7.88 16.74
CA TYR A 194 -8.70 7.94 16.47
C TYR A 194 -8.27 9.30 15.94
N SER A 195 -9.01 9.85 14.97
CA SER A 195 -8.76 11.17 14.39
C SER A 195 -8.73 12.25 15.48
N SER A 196 -9.75 12.32 16.33
CA SER A 196 -9.81 13.28 17.43
C SER A 196 -8.65 13.14 18.42
N ALA A 197 -8.22 11.91 18.72
CA ALA A 197 -7.18 11.65 19.71
C ALA A 197 -5.74 11.72 19.16
N ALA A 198 -5.57 11.63 17.84
CA ALA A 198 -4.27 11.60 17.18
C ALA A 198 -4.00 12.84 16.30
N GLY A 199 -4.81 13.90 16.43
CA GLY A 199 -4.55 15.21 15.84
C GLY A 199 -5.15 15.43 14.45
N GLY A 200 -6.36 14.90 14.20
CA GLY A 200 -7.12 15.13 12.99
C GLY A 200 -6.73 14.23 11.82
N LEU A 201 -6.19 13.04 12.09
CA LEU A 201 -5.82 12.08 11.05
C LEU A 201 -7.03 11.63 10.25
N GLN A 202 -6.82 11.39 8.97
CA GLN A 202 -7.83 10.82 8.08
C GLN A 202 -7.69 9.30 8.03
N CYS A 203 -8.78 8.64 7.64
CA CYS A 203 -8.85 7.19 7.63
C CYS A 203 -9.16 6.60 6.26
N VAL A 204 -8.88 5.31 6.14
CA VAL A 204 -9.47 4.44 5.13
C VAL A 204 -10.22 3.30 5.80
N ILE A 205 -11.31 2.87 5.16
CA ILE A 205 -12.15 1.79 5.69
C ILE A 205 -12.14 0.65 4.67
N ASP A 206 -11.76 -0.54 5.13
CA ASP A 206 -12.00 -1.75 4.34
C ASP A 206 -13.50 -2.08 4.34
N THR A 207 -14.09 -2.05 3.16
CA THR A 207 -15.50 -2.38 2.92
C THR A 207 -15.66 -3.71 2.18
N SER A 208 -14.59 -4.50 2.07
CA SER A 208 -14.59 -5.77 1.34
C SER A 208 -15.66 -6.76 1.82
N ARG A 209 -15.91 -6.84 3.13
CA ARG A 209 -16.74 -7.89 3.75
C ARG A 209 -17.67 -7.41 4.87
N ASN A 210 -17.90 -6.10 4.97
CA ASN A 210 -18.48 -5.49 6.15
C ASN A 210 -19.97 -5.10 6.06
N TYR A 211 -20.69 -5.55 5.02
CA TYR A 211 -22.08 -5.10 4.79
C TYR A 211 -23.01 -5.40 5.97
N ASN A 212 -22.86 -6.58 6.58
CA ASN A 212 -23.71 -7.08 7.66
C ASN A 212 -23.06 -7.04 9.04
N GLY A 213 -21.78 -6.64 9.15
CA GLY A 213 -21.07 -6.77 10.41
C GLY A 213 -20.54 -8.19 10.68
N SER A 214 -19.85 -8.33 11.81
CA SER A 214 -19.66 -9.60 12.53
C SER A 214 -20.04 -9.35 14.00
N PRO A 215 -21.32 -9.52 14.38
CA PRO A 215 -21.80 -9.14 15.71
C PRO A 215 -21.13 -9.90 16.86
N SER A 216 -20.64 -11.11 16.58
CA SER A 216 -19.90 -11.97 17.52
C SER A 216 -18.44 -11.53 17.67
N GLY A 217 -17.96 -10.63 16.81
CA GLY A 217 -16.54 -10.28 16.70
C GLY A 217 -15.70 -11.35 16.00
N GLU A 218 -16.34 -12.34 15.34
CA GLU A 218 -15.61 -13.34 14.54
C GLU A 218 -14.86 -12.67 13.39
N TRP A 219 -13.58 -12.98 13.27
CA TRP A 219 -12.66 -12.42 12.29
C TRP A 219 -12.28 -13.42 11.20
N CYS A 220 -12.44 -14.72 11.45
CA CYS A 220 -11.97 -15.79 10.59
C CYS A 220 -13.14 -16.37 9.78
N ASN A 221 -13.23 -16.02 8.49
CA ASN A 221 -14.28 -16.47 7.58
C ASN A 221 -15.70 -16.33 8.17
N ALA A 222 -16.03 -15.19 8.79
CA ALA A 222 -17.29 -14.99 9.50
C ALA A 222 -18.51 -15.24 8.59
N ARG A 223 -19.44 -16.13 9.00
CA ARG A 223 -20.65 -16.46 8.24
C ARG A 223 -21.63 -15.29 8.15
N THR A 224 -21.61 -14.42 9.16
CA THR A 224 -22.44 -13.21 9.22
C THR A 224 -22.03 -12.13 8.23
N GLY A 225 -20.79 -12.17 7.72
CA GLY A 225 -20.26 -11.17 6.81
C GLY A 225 -21.03 -11.06 5.48
N GLY A 226 -20.84 -9.93 4.81
CA GLY A 226 -21.40 -9.69 3.47
C GLY A 226 -20.51 -8.75 2.67
N ILE A 227 -20.36 -8.95 1.36
CA ILE A 227 -19.56 -8.03 0.52
C ILE A 227 -20.10 -6.61 0.68
N GLY A 228 -19.27 -5.67 1.13
CA GLY A 228 -19.70 -4.30 1.38
C GLY A 228 -19.80 -3.45 0.12
N SER A 229 -19.92 -2.13 0.33
CA SER A 229 -19.99 -1.18 -0.77
C SER A 229 -18.73 -1.23 -1.64
N PRO A 230 -18.84 -0.97 -2.95
CA PRO A 230 -17.68 -0.80 -3.81
C PRO A 230 -16.69 0.26 -3.31
N PRO A 231 -15.39 0.14 -3.64
CA PRO A 231 -14.40 1.16 -3.33
C PRO A 231 -14.74 2.53 -3.93
N THR A 232 -14.40 3.60 -3.21
CA THR A 232 -14.64 4.98 -3.65
C THR A 232 -13.66 5.95 -2.99
N ASP A 233 -13.31 7.02 -3.70
CA ASP A 233 -12.59 8.21 -3.24
C ASP A 233 -13.55 9.35 -2.82
N GLN A 234 -14.85 9.06 -2.80
CA GLN A 234 -15.93 9.96 -2.38
C GLN A 234 -16.84 9.23 -1.38
N PRO A 235 -16.34 8.89 -0.17
CA PRO A 235 -17.11 8.12 0.81
C PRO A 235 -18.26 8.93 1.46
N GLY A 236 -18.28 10.26 1.30
CA GLY A 236 -19.32 11.13 1.87
C GLY A 236 -19.07 11.55 3.33
N ASN A 237 -17.94 11.14 3.90
CA ASN A 237 -17.47 11.50 5.23
C ASN A 237 -16.13 12.23 5.12
N SER A 238 -16.01 13.44 5.66
CA SER A 238 -14.80 14.26 5.51
C SER A 238 -13.56 13.72 6.23
N LEU A 239 -13.72 12.77 7.17
CA LEU A 239 -12.60 12.12 7.85
C LEU A 239 -12.12 10.85 7.14
N VAL A 240 -12.91 10.33 6.19
CA VAL A 240 -12.58 9.12 5.45
C VAL A 240 -12.13 9.54 4.06
N ASP A 241 -10.89 9.23 3.69
CA ASP A 241 -10.40 9.53 2.35
C ASP A 241 -10.97 8.50 1.35
N TYR A 242 -10.99 7.22 1.74
CA TYR A 242 -11.39 6.13 0.85
C TYR A 242 -12.19 5.04 1.57
N HIS A 243 -13.20 4.52 0.87
CA HIS A 243 -13.61 3.12 1.06
C HIS A 243 -12.78 2.27 0.10
N LEU A 244 -12.14 1.23 0.60
CA LEU A 244 -11.29 0.34 -0.17
C LEU A 244 -11.77 -1.10 -0.01
N TRP A 245 -11.43 -1.97 -0.96
CA TRP A 245 -11.41 -3.40 -0.75
C TRP A 245 -9.96 -3.80 -0.52
N ILE A 246 -9.58 -3.87 0.75
CA ILE A 246 -8.22 -4.20 1.18
C ILE A 246 -8.04 -5.71 1.16
N LYS A 247 -8.91 -6.43 1.88
CA LYS A 247 -9.07 -7.88 1.71
C LYS A 247 -9.80 -8.19 0.39
N VAL A 248 -9.41 -9.27 -0.28
CA VAL A 248 -10.11 -9.79 -1.45
C VAL A 248 -11.41 -10.49 -1.01
N PRO A 249 -12.61 -10.02 -1.41
CA PRO A 249 -13.86 -10.68 -1.07
C PRO A 249 -13.95 -12.12 -1.60
N GLY A 250 -13.97 -13.11 -0.70
CA GLY A 250 -14.05 -14.54 -1.06
C GLY A 250 -12.75 -15.31 -0.87
N GLU A 251 -11.62 -14.65 -0.63
CA GLU A 251 -10.43 -15.34 -0.15
C GLU A 251 -10.58 -15.69 1.33
N SER A 252 -10.12 -16.90 1.68
CA SER A 252 -10.12 -17.38 3.05
C SER A 252 -9.16 -16.58 3.93
N ASP A 253 -9.52 -16.42 5.20
CA ASP A 253 -8.63 -15.96 6.27
C ASP A 253 -7.74 -17.09 6.82
N GLY A 254 -8.04 -18.35 6.48
CA GLY A 254 -7.34 -19.55 6.94
C GLY A 254 -8.31 -20.69 7.22
N GLU A 255 -7.78 -21.78 7.79
CA GLU A 255 -8.57 -22.98 8.08
C GLU A 255 -9.68 -22.72 9.12
N CYS A 256 -9.50 -21.73 9.99
CA CYS A 256 -10.43 -21.29 11.03
C CYS A 256 -10.90 -22.41 11.97
N THR A 257 -10.07 -23.43 12.19
CA THR A 257 -10.32 -24.47 13.18
C THR A 257 -10.22 -23.90 14.59
N GLY A 258 -11.17 -24.25 15.46
CA GLY A 258 -11.19 -23.78 16.86
C GLY A 258 -11.70 -22.35 17.07
N GLN A 259 -12.18 -21.69 16.01
CA GLN A 259 -12.85 -20.38 16.09
C GLN A 259 -14.31 -20.52 16.53
N SER A 260 -15.05 -19.40 16.59
CA SER A 260 -16.43 -19.42 17.08
C SER A 260 -17.37 -20.20 16.17
N SER A 261 -18.61 -20.41 16.63
CA SER A 261 -19.67 -21.01 15.80
C SER A 261 -20.07 -20.14 14.60
N ASP A 262 -19.62 -18.88 14.53
CA ASP A 262 -19.79 -18.01 13.36
C ASP A 262 -18.68 -18.21 12.32
N ALA A 263 -17.53 -18.80 12.67
CA ALA A 263 -16.42 -19.04 11.74
C ALA A 263 -16.68 -20.20 10.77
N MET A 264 -16.64 -19.91 9.47
CA MET A 264 -16.67 -20.94 8.45
C MET A 264 -15.29 -21.60 8.32
N LEU A 265 -15.24 -22.93 8.28
CA LEU A 265 -14.00 -23.63 7.98
C LEU A 265 -13.54 -23.25 6.57
N GLY A 266 -12.25 -22.95 6.45
CA GLY A 266 -11.65 -22.48 5.22
C GLY A 266 -10.54 -23.39 4.70
N GLN A 267 -9.96 -22.96 3.59
CA GLN A 267 -8.71 -23.49 3.07
C GLN A 267 -7.55 -22.67 3.65
N SER A 268 -6.34 -22.84 3.12
CA SER A 268 -5.24 -21.93 3.41
C SER A 268 -5.61 -20.46 3.16
N ALA A 269 -5.08 -19.56 3.99
CA ALA A 269 -5.28 -18.13 3.85
C ALA A 269 -4.92 -17.65 2.42
N GLY A 270 -5.74 -16.77 1.85
CA GLY A 270 -5.58 -16.27 0.48
C GLY A 270 -6.12 -17.21 -0.61
N SER A 271 -6.50 -18.44 -0.28
CA SER A 271 -7.17 -19.35 -1.22
C SER A 271 -8.65 -18.99 -1.37
N PHE A 272 -9.22 -19.18 -2.57
CA PHE A 272 -10.62 -18.87 -2.82
C PHE A 272 -11.55 -19.84 -2.07
N CYS A 273 -12.38 -19.31 -1.18
CA CYS A 273 -13.34 -20.08 -0.40
C CYS A 273 -14.72 -19.99 -1.06
N TYR A 274 -15.17 -21.06 -1.72
CA TYR A 274 -16.46 -21.10 -2.42
C TYR A 274 -17.65 -20.75 -1.51
N ASP A 275 -17.80 -21.47 -0.39
CA ASP A 275 -18.92 -21.26 0.52
C ASP A 275 -18.86 -19.89 1.19
N GLY A 276 -17.65 -19.42 1.52
CA GLY A 276 -17.40 -18.08 2.03
C GLY A 276 -17.84 -17.01 1.04
N PHE A 277 -17.40 -17.11 -0.22
CA PHE A 277 -17.78 -16.19 -1.29
C PHE A 277 -19.30 -16.17 -1.53
N LYS A 278 -19.93 -17.34 -1.65
CA LYS A 278 -21.38 -17.47 -1.84
C LYS A 278 -22.15 -16.80 -0.72
N THR A 279 -21.71 -17.02 0.52
CA THR A 279 -22.28 -16.44 1.73
C THR A 279 -22.14 -14.91 1.73
N LEU A 280 -20.92 -14.41 1.47
CA LEU A 280 -20.63 -12.98 1.38
C LEU A 280 -21.46 -12.30 0.27
N TRP A 281 -21.56 -12.91 -0.91
CA TRP A 281 -22.33 -12.37 -2.05
C TRP A 281 -23.82 -12.28 -1.71
N ASN A 282 -24.42 -13.40 -1.28
CA ASN A 282 -25.87 -13.49 -1.04
C ASN A 282 -26.36 -12.55 0.06
N GLN A 283 -25.46 -12.20 0.98
CA GLN A 283 -25.70 -11.32 2.10
C GLN A 283 -25.25 -9.88 1.86
N GLY A 284 -24.49 -9.63 0.78
CA GLY A 284 -23.78 -8.37 0.57
C GLY A 284 -24.56 -7.34 -0.25
N TYR A 285 -23.87 -6.21 -0.46
CA TYR A 285 -24.32 -5.01 -1.15
C TYR A 285 -24.97 -5.29 -2.51
N TYR A 286 -24.36 -6.12 -3.36
CA TYR A 286 -24.89 -6.40 -4.69
C TYR A 286 -26.28 -7.04 -4.65
N VAL A 287 -26.49 -8.02 -3.78
CA VAL A 287 -27.80 -8.67 -3.63
C VAL A 287 -28.75 -7.79 -2.82
N LYS A 288 -28.33 -7.33 -1.64
CA LYS A 288 -29.21 -6.66 -0.69
C LYS A 288 -29.53 -5.22 -1.05
N LYS A 289 -28.61 -4.50 -1.68
CA LYS A 289 -28.79 -3.09 -2.05
C LYS A 289 -29.12 -2.91 -3.53
N LEU A 290 -28.45 -3.63 -4.42
CA LEU A 290 -28.64 -3.47 -5.87
C LEU A 290 -29.61 -4.49 -6.49
N GLY A 291 -30.04 -5.51 -5.74
CA GLY A 291 -31.03 -6.49 -6.21
C GLY A 291 -30.50 -7.50 -7.21
N TYR A 292 -29.18 -7.73 -7.27
CA TYR A 292 -28.62 -8.79 -8.11
C TYR A 292 -29.07 -10.18 -7.62
N PRO A 293 -29.11 -11.18 -8.51
CA PRO A 293 -29.44 -12.56 -8.14
C PRO A 293 -28.47 -13.13 -7.09
N GLN A 294 -29.00 -13.94 -6.21
CA GLN A 294 -28.17 -14.78 -5.33
C GLN A 294 -27.47 -15.87 -6.13
N ILE A 295 -26.29 -16.30 -5.68
CA ILE A 295 -25.65 -17.52 -6.17
C ILE A 295 -26.57 -18.70 -5.89
N GLY A 296 -26.89 -19.45 -6.94
CA GLY A 296 -27.89 -20.52 -6.94
C GLY A 296 -29.26 -20.11 -7.50
N GLN A 297 -29.46 -18.82 -7.81
CA GLN A 297 -30.63 -18.33 -8.54
C GLN A 297 -30.28 -18.07 -10.02
N PRO A 298 -31.27 -18.13 -10.94
CA PRO A 298 -31.04 -17.80 -12.34
C PRO A 298 -30.56 -16.36 -12.50
N TRP A 299 -29.48 -16.18 -13.26
CA TRP A 299 -29.06 -14.86 -13.70
C TRP A 299 -29.87 -14.46 -14.94
N PRO A 300 -30.41 -13.23 -15.00
CA PRO A 300 -31.03 -12.78 -16.23
C PRO A 300 -29.98 -12.81 -17.35
N ASN A 301 -30.33 -13.38 -18.50
CA ASN A 301 -29.45 -13.38 -19.66
C ASN A 301 -29.01 -11.94 -19.97
N PRO A 302 -27.77 -11.72 -20.47
CA PRO A 302 -27.30 -10.43 -20.92
C PRO A 302 -28.02 -10.04 -22.23
N THR A 303 -29.31 -9.72 -22.12
CA THR A 303 -30.07 -9.06 -23.15
C THR A 303 -30.73 -7.85 -22.51
N SER A 304 -30.08 -6.70 -22.72
CA SER A 304 -30.46 -5.36 -22.27
C SER A 304 -30.05 -5.02 -20.83
N ALA A 305 -29.01 -4.19 -20.72
CA ALA A 305 -28.77 -3.40 -19.53
C ALA A 305 -30.07 -2.67 -19.11
N PRO A 306 -30.32 -2.46 -17.81
CA PRO A 306 -31.42 -1.61 -17.38
C PRO A 306 -31.21 -0.23 -17.98
N THR A 307 -32.13 0.22 -18.84
CA THR A 307 -32.16 1.61 -19.30
C THR A 307 -32.37 2.48 -18.07
N THR A 308 -31.31 3.15 -17.62
CA THR A 308 -31.42 4.24 -16.67
C THR A 308 -32.41 5.24 -17.25
N GLN A 309 -33.60 5.36 -16.63
CA GLN A 309 -34.54 6.41 -17.01
C GLN A 309 -33.89 7.75 -16.67
N THR A 310 -33.51 8.48 -17.71
CA THR A 310 -33.07 9.87 -17.64
C THR A 310 -34.18 10.70 -16.99
N PRO A 311 -33.94 11.41 -15.87
CA PRO A 311 -34.91 12.37 -15.37
C PRO A 311 -35.10 13.49 -16.40
N THR A 312 -36.34 13.73 -16.79
CA THR A 312 -36.72 14.82 -17.70
C THR A 312 -36.34 16.18 -17.08
N PRO A 313 -35.70 17.11 -17.82
CA PRO A 313 -35.40 18.44 -17.29
C PRO A 313 -36.68 19.27 -17.16
N PRO A 314 -36.91 20.00 -16.06
CA PRO A 314 -37.96 21.01 -16.04
C PRO A 314 -37.55 22.21 -16.90
N THR A 315 -38.44 22.57 -17.82
CA THR A 315 -38.31 23.74 -18.68
C THR A 315 -38.71 24.99 -17.90
N SER A 316 -37.80 25.95 -17.71
CA SER A 316 -38.11 27.39 -17.79
C SER A 316 -36.86 28.27 -17.66
N SER A 317 -36.81 29.30 -18.49
CA SER A 317 -35.98 30.51 -18.45
C SER A 317 -36.92 31.65 -18.92
N PRO A 318 -36.60 32.96 -18.81
CA PRO A 318 -35.28 33.56 -18.63
C PRO A 318 -35.25 34.85 -17.74
N THR A 319 -34.10 35.54 -17.80
CA THR A 319 -33.83 36.99 -17.57
C THR A 319 -33.49 37.39 -16.12
N THR A 320 -32.55 38.29 -15.77
CA THR A 320 -31.75 39.35 -16.41
C THR A 320 -30.46 39.58 -15.57
N ARG A 321 -29.34 39.99 -16.19
CA ARG A 321 -28.11 40.48 -15.50
C ARG A 321 -27.94 42.00 -15.69
N PRO A 322 -27.53 42.77 -14.65
CA PRO A 322 -26.91 44.09 -14.80
C PRO A 322 -25.41 44.14 -14.38
N PRO A 323 -24.69 45.28 -14.62
CA PRO A 323 -23.31 45.32 -15.11
C PRO A 323 -22.22 45.64 -14.05
N ALA A 324 -20.95 45.42 -14.46
CA ALA A 324 -19.74 45.74 -13.69
C ALA A 324 -19.06 47.03 -14.17
N THR A 325 -18.47 47.78 -13.22
CA THR A 325 -17.65 48.99 -13.39
C THR A 325 -16.15 48.66 -13.45
N PRO A 326 -15.28 49.49 -14.04
CA PRO A 326 -13.95 49.10 -14.50
C PRO A 326 -12.82 49.49 -13.52
N SER A 327 -11.68 48.82 -13.62
CA SER A 327 -10.41 49.29 -13.07
C SER A 327 -9.23 48.89 -13.94
N THR A 328 -8.21 49.73 -13.86
CA THR A 328 -7.26 50.12 -14.90
C THR A 328 -5.97 49.31 -14.95
N THR A 329 -5.41 49.29 -16.16
CA THR A 329 -4.17 48.69 -16.67
C THR A 329 -2.87 49.15 -16.02
N SER A 330 -1.88 48.24 -15.99
CA SER A 330 -0.47 48.49 -16.36
C SER A 330 0.20 47.17 -16.80
N PRO A 331 1.09 47.17 -17.82
CA PRO A 331 1.64 45.94 -18.42
C PRO A 331 2.95 45.47 -17.76
N PRO A 332 3.24 44.15 -17.73
CA PRO A 332 4.52 43.65 -17.25
C PRO A 332 5.54 43.37 -18.37
N ILE A 333 6.80 43.65 -18.03
CA ILE A 333 8.02 43.47 -18.82
C ILE A 333 8.47 42.00 -18.73
N THR A 334 8.85 41.40 -19.86
CA THR A 334 9.35 40.02 -19.97
C THR A 334 10.88 39.97 -19.84
N PRO A 335 11.46 39.01 -19.09
CA PRO A 335 12.87 38.63 -19.25
C PRO A 335 13.04 37.37 -20.14
N PRO A 336 14.21 37.19 -20.80
CA PRO A 336 14.42 36.17 -21.82
C PRO A 336 14.87 34.80 -21.28
N LEU A 337 14.56 33.77 -22.06
CA LEU A 337 14.90 32.37 -21.88
C LEU A 337 16.39 32.12 -22.16
N THR A 338 17.09 31.44 -21.25
CA THR A 338 18.49 31.01 -21.43
C THR A 338 18.52 29.50 -21.70
N THR A 339 19.11 29.09 -22.81
CA THR A 339 19.36 27.69 -23.20
C THR A 339 20.70 27.21 -22.63
N LEU A 340 20.74 25.99 -22.08
CA LEU A 340 21.97 25.31 -21.65
C LEU A 340 22.34 24.19 -22.64
N PRO A 341 23.64 23.96 -22.95
CA PRO A 341 24.05 22.96 -23.94
C PRO A 341 24.21 21.56 -23.33
N THR A 342 23.84 20.56 -24.14
CA THR A 342 24.09 19.13 -23.91
C THR A 342 25.51 18.77 -24.36
N SER A 343 26.32 18.20 -23.47
CA SER A 343 27.54 17.48 -23.84
C SER A 343 27.49 16.06 -23.30
N SER A 344 27.77 15.10 -24.18
CA SER A 344 27.91 13.66 -23.88
C SER A 344 29.33 13.38 -23.36
N PRO A 345 29.53 12.42 -22.44
CA PRO A 345 30.86 11.90 -22.17
C PRO A 345 31.11 10.60 -22.95
N THR A 346 32.28 10.60 -23.59
CA THR A 346 33.00 9.53 -24.29
C THR A 346 33.40 8.38 -23.35
N VAL A 347 33.42 7.15 -23.88
CA VAL A 347 33.88 5.93 -23.19
C VAL A 347 35.34 5.59 -23.57
N VAL A 348 36.03 4.95 -22.62
CA VAL A 348 37.35 4.25 -22.63
C VAL A 348 38.59 5.13 -22.32
N PRO A 349 39.33 4.80 -21.25
CA PRO A 349 40.55 4.00 -21.42
C PRO A 349 40.55 2.67 -20.68
N THR A 350 41.05 1.65 -21.37
CA THR A 350 41.46 0.33 -20.87
C THR A 350 42.65 0.47 -19.94
N THR A 351 42.54 0.01 -18.69
CA THR A 351 43.68 -0.55 -17.93
C THR A 351 43.21 -1.71 -17.04
N SER A 352 43.96 -2.80 -17.08
CA SER A 352 44.00 -3.86 -16.08
C SER A 352 45.44 -4.37 -16.01
N PRO A 353 45.90 -5.00 -14.91
CA PRO A 353 45.20 -5.24 -13.65
C PRO A 353 45.97 -4.69 -12.43
N SER A 354 45.24 -4.20 -11.43
CA SER A 354 45.75 -4.08 -10.05
C SER A 354 45.00 -5.09 -9.21
N SER A 355 45.66 -6.21 -8.87
CA SER A 355 45.15 -7.30 -8.05
C SER A 355 45.09 -6.95 -6.55
N GLY A 356 44.79 -5.69 -6.20
CA GLY A 356 44.83 -5.23 -4.81
C GLY A 356 44.00 -3.99 -4.49
N GLY A 357 43.10 -3.56 -5.39
CA GLY A 357 42.28 -2.37 -5.18
C GLY A 357 41.06 -2.59 -4.29
N THR A 358 40.51 -1.49 -3.79
CA THR A 358 39.15 -1.39 -3.24
C THR A 358 38.18 -1.06 -4.38
N ALA A 359 37.10 -1.82 -4.50
CA ALA A 359 36.04 -1.59 -5.47
C ALA A 359 35.32 -0.26 -5.18
N GLN A 360 34.61 0.30 -6.16
CA GLN A 360 33.76 1.47 -5.91
C GLN A 360 32.45 1.04 -5.21
N PRO A 361 31.74 1.95 -4.52
CA PRO A 361 30.37 1.71 -4.08
C PRO A 361 29.53 1.08 -5.21
N TYR A 362 28.79 0.02 -4.91
CA TYR A 362 27.97 -0.72 -5.88
C TYR A 362 28.75 -1.40 -7.04
N ALA A 363 30.08 -1.42 -7.01
CA ALA A 363 30.85 -2.16 -8.02
C ALA A 363 30.93 -3.65 -7.67
N GLN A 364 31.24 -4.47 -8.68
CA GLN A 364 31.52 -5.88 -8.49
C GLN A 364 32.73 -6.05 -7.57
N CYS A 365 32.63 -6.98 -6.62
CA CYS A 365 33.67 -7.30 -5.66
C CYS A 365 33.93 -8.81 -5.53
N GLY A 366 33.22 -9.64 -6.29
CA GLY A 366 33.37 -11.09 -6.28
C GLY A 366 32.60 -11.79 -7.40
N GLY A 367 32.73 -13.11 -7.45
CA GLY A 367 32.19 -13.98 -8.50
C GLY A 367 33.26 -14.90 -9.11
N ASN A 368 32.84 -16.05 -9.64
CA ASN A 368 33.71 -16.99 -10.34
C ASN A 368 34.39 -16.29 -11.53
N ASN A 369 35.71 -16.51 -11.64
CA ASN A 369 36.60 -15.86 -12.63
C ASN A 369 36.70 -14.32 -12.54
N TYR A 370 36.18 -13.69 -11.48
CA TYR A 370 36.37 -12.25 -11.26
C TYR A 370 37.79 -11.95 -10.75
N ASN A 371 38.55 -11.19 -11.56
CA ASN A 371 39.94 -10.82 -11.27
C ASN A 371 40.09 -9.36 -10.77
N GLY A 372 38.99 -8.66 -10.50
CA GLY A 372 39.00 -7.27 -10.05
C GLY A 372 39.08 -7.08 -8.53
N PRO A 373 38.96 -5.83 -8.04
CA PRO A 373 38.98 -5.46 -6.62
C PRO A 373 38.00 -6.28 -5.75
N LYS A 374 38.50 -6.96 -4.71
CA LYS A 374 37.66 -7.80 -3.81
C LYS A 374 37.23 -7.12 -2.52
N ASN A 375 37.89 -6.02 -2.15
CA ASN A 375 37.57 -5.26 -0.95
C ASN A 375 36.62 -4.11 -1.28
N CYS A 376 35.68 -3.81 -0.39
CA CYS A 376 34.74 -2.69 -0.53
C CYS A 376 35.21 -1.48 0.30
N PRO A 377 34.80 -0.25 -0.07
CA PRO A 377 35.20 0.95 0.67
C PRO A 377 34.56 0.97 2.06
N VAL A 378 35.11 1.79 2.96
CA VAL A 378 34.59 1.92 4.34
C VAL A 378 33.08 2.19 4.31
N GLY A 379 32.33 1.42 5.09
CA GLY A 379 30.86 1.45 5.12
C GLY A 379 30.18 0.51 4.13
N TYR A 380 30.91 -0.20 3.27
CA TYR A 380 30.39 -1.17 2.30
C TYR A 380 31.00 -2.56 2.51
N VAL A 381 30.23 -3.61 2.24
CA VAL A 381 30.66 -5.02 2.29
C VAL A 381 30.40 -5.70 0.96
N CYS A 382 31.27 -6.65 0.61
CA CYS A 382 31.12 -7.44 -0.58
C CYS A 382 30.02 -8.48 -0.39
N SER A 383 28.81 -8.15 -0.81
CA SER A 383 27.64 -9.00 -0.66
C SER A 383 27.50 -9.95 -1.85
N TYR A 384 27.38 -11.25 -1.56
CA TYR A 384 27.17 -12.29 -2.57
C TYR A 384 25.82 -12.10 -3.27
N ASN A 385 25.80 -12.20 -4.60
CA ASN A 385 24.56 -12.13 -5.38
C ASN A 385 24.35 -13.42 -6.21
N SER A 386 25.39 -13.96 -6.83
CA SER A 386 25.37 -15.24 -7.54
C SER A 386 26.78 -15.83 -7.63
N GLU A 387 26.88 -17.06 -8.15
CA GLU A 387 28.15 -17.75 -8.36
C GLU A 387 29.14 -16.91 -9.19
N TRP A 388 28.64 -16.07 -10.11
CA TRP A 388 29.46 -15.28 -11.04
C TRP A 388 29.56 -13.79 -10.65
N TYR A 389 28.87 -13.36 -9.58
CA TYR A 389 28.77 -11.94 -9.25
C TYR A 389 28.51 -11.69 -7.74
N SER A 390 29.33 -10.84 -7.13
CA SER A 390 29.12 -10.23 -5.81
C SER A 390 29.34 -8.72 -5.91
N GLN A 391 28.63 -7.91 -5.12
CA GLN A 391 28.62 -6.45 -5.24
C GLN A 391 28.87 -5.74 -3.90
N CYS A 392 29.59 -4.62 -3.92
CA CYS A 392 29.75 -3.77 -2.74
C CYS A 392 28.45 -3.06 -2.38
N LEU A 393 27.82 -3.44 -1.28
CA LEU A 393 26.61 -2.79 -0.76
C LEU A 393 26.90 -2.13 0.60
N PRO A 394 26.22 -1.03 0.96
CA PRO A 394 26.37 -0.44 2.29
C PRO A 394 26.05 -1.47 3.39
N GLY A 395 26.85 -1.52 4.46
CA GLY A 395 26.54 -2.32 5.65
C GLY A 395 27.52 -3.43 6.00
N GLY A 396 28.77 -3.07 6.29
CA GLY A 396 29.57 -3.87 7.22
C GLY A 396 29.11 -3.60 8.64
N SER A 397 28.81 -4.67 9.36
CA SER A 397 27.94 -4.68 10.54
C SER A 397 28.42 -3.76 11.67
N VAL A 398 27.97 -2.51 11.64
CA VAL A 398 28.01 -1.59 12.77
C VAL A 398 26.64 -1.60 13.44
N VAL A 399 26.63 -1.72 14.75
CA VAL A 399 25.41 -1.70 15.55
C VAL A 399 24.94 -0.25 15.67
N ASP A 400 23.69 0.00 15.28
CA ASP A 400 23.03 1.30 15.43
C ASP A 400 22.98 1.72 16.91
N THR A 401 22.85 3.03 17.17
CA THR A 401 22.61 3.56 18.51
C THR A 401 21.44 2.82 19.16
N TRP A 402 21.66 2.35 20.39
CA TRP A 402 20.76 1.50 21.19
C TRP A 402 20.63 0.04 20.74
N GLY A 403 21.37 -0.40 19.72
CA GLY A 403 21.44 -1.81 19.34
C GLY A 403 22.33 -2.64 20.28
N GLN A 404 22.10 -3.96 20.35
CA GLN A 404 22.95 -4.86 21.13
C GLN A 404 24.33 -5.00 20.47
N CYS A 405 25.39 -4.86 21.24
CA CYS A 405 26.78 -4.96 20.79
C CYS A 405 27.61 -5.97 21.58
N GLY A 406 26.99 -6.72 22.49
CA GLY A 406 27.66 -7.74 23.30
C GLY A 406 26.71 -8.47 24.25
N GLY A 407 27.28 -9.39 25.03
CA GLY A 407 26.56 -10.28 25.96
C GLY A 407 26.96 -11.74 25.81
N ASN A 408 26.89 -12.54 26.88
CA ASN A 408 27.17 -13.97 26.85
C ASN A 408 26.21 -14.68 25.87
N GLY A 409 26.79 -15.36 24.89
CA GLY A 409 26.05 -16.05 23.82
C GLY A 409 25.65 -15.15 22.64
N TYR A 410 25.96 -13.86 22.67
CA TYR A 410 25.70 -12.95 21.55
C TYR A 410 26.73 -13.19 20.43
N THR A 411 26.23 -13.54 19.24
CA THR A 411 27.05 -13.80 18.03
C THR A 411 26.90 -12.72 16.96
N GLY A 412 26.22 -11.62 17.30
CA GLY A 412 25.98 -10.51 16.39
C GLY A 412 27.15 -9.51 16.34
N PRO A 413 26.98 -8.39 15.63
CA PRO A 413 28.02 -7.39 15.47
C PRO A 413 28.38 -6.72 16.81
N THR A 414 29.68 -6.52 17.07
CA THR A 414 30.17 -5.97 18.35
C THR A 414 30.70 -4.54 18.25
N THR A 415 30.67 -3.95 17.05
CA THR A 415 31.21 -2.61 16.79
C THR A 415 30.05 -1.63 16.64
N CYS A 416 29.99 -0.61 17.50
CA CYS A 416 29.00 0.46 17.40
C CYS A 416 29.29 1.42 16.25
N LYS A 417 28.32 2.27 15.91
CA LYS A 417 28.56 3.46 15.09
C LYS A 417 29.74 4.28 15.64
N PRO A 418 30.48 5.00 14.78
CA PRO A 418 31.63 5.81 15.21
C PRO A 418 31.33 6.86 16.29
N THR A 419 30.07 7.29 16.44
CA THR A 419 29.62 8.26 17.45
C THR A 419 29.30 7.65 18.80
N ASP A 420 29.33 6.32 18.92
CA ASP A 420 28.77 5.55 20.02
C ASP A 420 29.84 4.60 20.59
N HIS A 421 29.63 4.11 21.81
CA HIS A 421 30.45 3.05 22.41
C HIS A 421 29.57 1.89 22.91
N CYS A 422 30.15 0.69 22.95
CA CYS A 422 29.44 -0.49 23.46
C CYS A 422 29.47 -0.49 24.99
N GLN A 423 28.34 -0.19 25.62
CA GLN A 423 28.19 -0.17 27.07
C GLN A 423 27.69 -1.52 27.59
N TYR A 424 28.41 -2.08 28.55
CA TYR A 424 27.96 -3.26 29.27
C TYR A 424 26.73 -2.94 30.12
N MET A 425 25.67 -3.77 30.01
CA MET A 425 24.46 -3.63 30.82
C MET A 425 24.33 -4.77 31.82
N ASN A 426 24.46 -6.02 31.35
CA ASN A 426 24.48 -7.22 32.17
C ASN A 426 25.17 -8.39 31.42
N ASP A 427 25.29 -9.55 32.08
CA ASP A 427 26.04 -10.70 31.57
C ASP A 427 25.61 -11.17 30.19
N VAL A 428 24.34 -10.98 29.79
CA VAL A 428 23.79 -11.42 28.50
C VAL A 428 23.52 -10.27 27.53
N PHE A 429 23.80 -9.02 27.91
CA PHE A 429 23.44 -7.85 27.12
C PHE A 429 24.41 -6.67 27.29
N SER A 430 24.93 -6.17 26.18
CA SER A 430 25.65 -4.88 26.07
C SER A 430 25.05 -4.09 24.91
N GLN A 431 25.01 -2.77 25.00
CA GLN A 431 24.26 -1.91 24.09
C GLN A 431 25.12 -0.75 23.58
N CYS A 432 24.98 -0.38 22.31
CA CYS A 432 25.59 0.83 21.79
C CYS A 432 24.89 2.06 22.35
N VAL A 433 25.63 2.95 22.98
CA VAL A 433 25.11 4.21 23.51
C VAL A 433 25.92 5.37 22.95
N PRO A 434 25.32 6.56 22.74
CA PRO A 434 26.08 7.74 22.33
C PRO A 434 27.19 8.06 23.33
N ASN A 435 28.31 8.60 22.84
CA ASN A 435 29.37 9.14 23.70
C ASN A 435 28.93 10.35 24.53
#